data_AF-A0A0F9U0V9-F1
#
_entry.id   AF-A0A0F9U0V9-F1
#
_cell.length_a   1.000
_cell.length_b   1.000
_cell.length_c   1.000
_cell.angle_alpha   90.00
_cell.angle_beta   90.00
_cell.angle_gamma   90.00
#
_symmetry.space_group_name_H-M   'P 1'
#
loop_
_entity.id
_entity.type
_entity.pdbx_description
1 polymer ?
#
loop_
_entity_poly.entity_id
_entity_poly.type
_entity_poly.pdbx_seq_one_letter_code
_entity_poly.pdbx_strand_id
1 'polypeptide(L)' 'MKRVCAWCNKDMGVKEPLDNKGETHGICPPCKEKFTKGVRK' A
#
# COMPACT_ATOMS: atom_id res chain seq x y z
N MET A 1 -1.54 -0.36 13.63
CA MET A 1 -1.58 0.47 12.41
C MET A 1 -1.77 -0.40 11.17
N LYS A 2 -2.86 -0.23 10.43
CA LYS A 2 -3.13 -1.00 9.19
C LYS A 2 -2.44 -0.34 8.00
N ARG A 3 -1.86 -1.11 7.08
CA ARG A 3 -1.39 -0.57 5.79
C ARG A 3 -2.33 -1.04 4.68
N VAL A 4 -2.87 -0.09 3.93
CA VAL A 4 -3.70 -0.35 2.75
C VAL A 4 -3.08 0.29 1.52
N CYS A 5 -3.34 -0.28 0.35
CA CYS A 5 -2.90 0.33 -0.89
C CYS A 5 -3.82 1.49 -1.30
N ALA A 6 -3.28 2.69 -1.50
CA ALA A 6 -4.04 3.87 -1.94
C ALA A 6 -4.63 3.77 -3.36
N TRP A 7 -4.20 2.79 -4.16
CA TRP A 7 -4.56 2.69 -5.58
C TRP A 7 -5.57 1.58 -5.86
N CYS A 8 -5.52 0.49 -5.10
CA CYS A 8 -6.40 -0.66 -5.28
C CYS A 8 -7.09 -1.10 -3.99
N ASN A 9 -6.90 -0.35 -2.90
CA ASN A 9 -7.43 -0.61 -1.56
C ASN A 9 -7.10 -2.01 -1.02
N LYS A 10 -6.08 -2.67 -1.60
CA LYS A 10 -5.62 -3.98 -1.15
C LYS A 10 -4.99 -3.86 0.23
N ASP A 11 -5.39 -4.75 1.13
CA ASP A 11 -4.76 -4.91 2.43
C ASP A 11 -3.30 -5.34 2.26
N MET A 12 -2.38 -4.60 2.88
CA MET A 12 -0.94 -4.86 2.85
C MET A 12 -0.42 -5.33 4.21
N GLY A 13 -1.31 -5.77 5.10
CA GLY A 13 -1.00 -6.21 6.44
C GLY A 13 -1.16 -5.12 7.50
N VAL A 14 -1.24 -5.60 8.74
CA VAL A 14 -1.26 -4.79 9.96
C VAL A 14 0.12 -4.82 10.60
N LYS A 15 0.64 -3.65 10.96
CA LYS A 15 1.86 -3.51 11.78
C LYS A 15 1.46 -3.05 13.18
N GLU A 16 1.92 -3.79 14.18
CA GLU A 16 1.83 -3.42 15.60
C GLU A 16 2.66 -2.13 15.83
N PRO A 17 2.17 -1.15 16.61
CA PRO A 17 1.48 -1.33 17.88
C PRO A 17 -0.06 -1.27 17.79
N LEU A 18 -0.70 -2.04 18.67
CA LEU A 18 -2.16 -2.12 18.86
C LEU A 18 -2.78 -0.80 19.38
N ASP A 19 -1.96 0.11 19.92
CA ASP A 19 -2.39 1.41 20.45
C ASP A 19 -2.74 2.43 19.35
N ASN A 20 -2.20 2.24 18.14
CA ASN A 20 -2.38 3.19 17.05
C ASN A 20 -3.38 2.64 16.03
N LYS A 21 -4.65 3.09 16.15
CA LYS A 21 -5.77 2.81 15.24
C LYS A 21 -5.61 3.46 13.85
N GLY A 22 -4.47 4.11 13.58
CA GLY A 22 -4.20 4.72 12.28
C GLY A 22 -4.18 3.70 11.13
N GLU A 23 -4.80 4.09 10.03
CA GLU A 23 -4.62 3.46 8.72
C GLU A 23 -3.58 4.27 7.93
N THR A 24 -2.59 3.58 7.38
CA THR A 24 -1.58 4.17 6.49
C THR A 24 -1.83 3.72 5.06
N HIS A 25 -1.63 4.67 4.15
CA HIS A 25 -1.83 4.47 2.73
C HIS A 25 -0.46 4.28 2.06
N GLY A 26 -0.30 3.22 1.26
CA GLY A 26 0.92 2.91 0.50
C GLY A 26 0.62 2.44 -0.93
N ILE A 27 1.64 2.08 -1.70
CA ILE A 27 1.47 1.47 -3.03
C ILE A 27 1.91 0.01 -2.95
N CYS A 28 1.01 -0.92 -3.29
CA CYS A 28 1.32 -2.34 -3.28
C CYS A 28 2.24 -2.73 -4.47
N PRO A 29 3.00 -3.83 -4.37
CA PRO A 29 3.87 -4.31 -5.45
C PRO A 29 3.20 -4.35 -6.84
N PRO A 30 1.96 -4.89 -7.01
CA PRO A 30 1.35 -4.94 -8.35
C PRO A 30 0.96 -3.56 -8.88
N CYS A 31 0.54 -2.61 -8.03
CA CYS A 31 0.30 -1.22 -8.46
C CYS A 31 1.61 -0.51 -8.82
N LYS A 32 2.67 -0.76 -8.05
CA LYS A 32 4.01 -0.22 -8.33
C LYS A 32 4.52 -0.75 -9.67
N GLU A 33 4.38 -2.05 -9.93
CA GLU A 33 4.77 -2.67 -11.21
C GLU A 33 3.97 -2.15 -12.40
N LYS A 34 2.65 -1.97 -12.25
CA LYS A 34 1.82 -1.36 -13.31
C LYS A 34 2.31 0.04 -13.67
N PHE A 35 2.68 0.82 -12.66
CA PHE A 35 3.19 2.17 -12.88
C PHE A 35 4.60 2.15 -13.50
N THR A 36 5.53 1.33 -12.98
CA THR A 36 6.90 1.29 -13.49
C THR A 36 7.01 0.68 -14.90
N LYS A 37 6.16 -0.29 -15.25
CA LYS A 37 6.10 -0.87 -16.62
C LYS A 37 5.53 0.10 -17.66
N GLY A 38 4.84 1.16 -17.22
CA GLY A 38 4.30 2.22 -18.09
C GLY A 38 5.28 3.36 -18.40
N VAL A 39 6.40 3.45 -17.69
CA VAL A 39 7.43 4.48 -17.96
C VAL A 39 8.37 3.93 -19.03
N ARG A 40 7.92 3.94 -20.30
CA ARG A 40 8.84 3.94 -21.45
C ARG A 40 9.63 5.25 -21.37
N LYS A 41 10.91 5.13 -21.03
CA LYS A 41 11.88 6.21 -21.10
C LYS A 41 12.45 6.29 -22.51
#